data_AF-A0A9D2JHC9-F1
#
_entry.id   AF-A0A9D2JHC9-F1
#
_cell.length_a   1.000
_cell.length_b   1.000
_cell.length_c   1.000
_cell.angle_alpha   90.00
_cell.angle_beta   90.00
_cell.angle_gamma   90.00
#
_symmetry.space_group_name_H-M   'P 1'
#
loop_
_entity.id
_entity.type
_entity.pdbx_description
1 polymer ?
#
loop_
_entity_poly.entity_id
_entity_poly.type
_entity_poly.pdbx_seq_one_letter_code
_entity_poly.pdbx_strand_id
1 'polypeptide(L)'
;MKKCLRLLVLTSLFLMISACSSEAGSTNHSSQGEDKIEEVNQSAEQSIKVDKKLLNVEVTLPAMFVEKGEEMGEVLKLTDEDKENGISKKVENADGSITFTMSKAKHKEMLQEMQTGAEDVINELLNDENFTSFKELTFDKKLRNLKVSVDREAFENSFDGFGVLGLVFYSLFYQVLDGRTEEEIQMDVTYIDVLNQEVFDTARFPDDIKNSDNEMVEENQ
;
A
#
# COMPACT_ATOMS: atom_id res chain seq x y z
N MET A 1 -2.80 -43.10 9.46
CA MET A 1 -3.03 -42.41 8.17
C MET A 1 -3.79 -41.09 8.37
N LYS A 2 -3.16 -40.09 9.01
CA LYS A 2 -3.68 -38.69 9.09
C LYS A 2 -2.56 -37.63 9.10
N LYS A 3 -1.32 -38.01 8.78
CA LYS A 3 -0.15 -37.13 8.87
C LYS A 3 0.62 -36.99 7.54
N CYS A 4 0.14 -37.59 6.46
CA CYS A 4 0.75 -37.49 5.13
C CYS A 4 -0.02 -36.59 4.16
N LEU A 5 -1.11 -35.93 4.59
CA LEU A 5 -1.94 -35.11 3.70
C LEU A 5 -1.59 -33.60 3.74
N ARG A 6 -0.66 -33.16 4.58
CA ARG A 6 -0.26 -31.74 4.66
C ARG A 6 0.99 -31.38 3.83
N LEU A 7 1.44 -32.27 2.94
CA LEU A 7 2.68 -32.09 2.17
C LEU A 7 2.46 -32.16 0.64
N LEU A 8 1.33 -31.67 0.13
CA LEU A 8 1.03 -31.74 -1.31
C LEU A 8 0.47 -30.44 -1.94
N VAL A 9 0.45 -29.31 -1.23
CA VAL A 9 -0.12 -28.05 -1.78
C VAL A 9 0.92 -26.94 -1.96
N LEU A 10 2.21 -27.22 -1.71
CA LEU A 10 3.26 -26.19 -1.66
C LEU A 10 4.21 -26.11 -2.87
N THR A 11 3.87 -26.70 -4.03
CA THR A 11 4.80 -26.74 -5.19
C THR A 11 4.09 -26.59 -6.55
N SER A 12 3.34 -25.51 -6.77
CA SER A 12 2.70 -25.28 -8.09
C SER A 12 2.65 -23.83 -8.57
N LEU A 13 3.62 -22.98 -8.21
CA LEU A 13 3.73 -21.66 -8.83
C LEU A 13 5.16 -21.26 -9.18
N PHE A 14 5.87 -22.17 -9.85
CA PHE A 14 7.04 -21.86 -10.66
C PHE A 14 6.89 -22.62 -11.96
N LEU A 15 6.44 -21.95 -13.02
CA LEU A 15 6.67 -22.28 -14.43
C LEU A 15 5.94 -21.23 -15.26
N MET A 16 6.62 -20.14 -15.62
CA MET A 16 6.53 -19.51 -16.94
C MET A 16 7.71 -18.53 -17.09
N ILE A 17 8.81 -19.02 -17.66
CA ILE A 17 9.86 -18.18 -18.24
C ILE A 17 10.04 -18.58 -19.71
N SER A 18 9.90 -17.58 -20.57
CA SER A 18 10.44 -17.45 -21.92
C SER A 18 9.96 -18.39 -23.03
N ALA A 19 9.10 -17.87 -23.89
CA ALA A 19 9.07 -18.21 -25.31
C ALA A 19 8.65 -16.99 -26.15
N CYS A 20 9.64 -16.26 -26.67
CA CYS A 20 9.60 -15.81 -28.05
C CYS A 20 11.03 -15.52 -28.54
N SER A 21 11.61 -16.56 -29.14
CA SER A 21 12.68 -16.45 -30.11
C SER A 21 12.04 -16.18 -31.47
N SER A 22 12.49 -15.14 -32.15
CA SER A 22 12.33 -15.02 -33.59
C SER A 22 13.59 -14.36 -34.14
N GLU A 23 14.30 -15.14 -34.95
CA GLU A 23 15.51 -14.79 -35.69
C GLU A 23 15.17 -14.65 -37.18
N ALA A 24 16.04 -13.91 -37.88
CA ALA A 24 16.30 -13.86 -39.32
C ALA A 24 15.78 -12.64 -40.10
N GLY A 25 16.75 -11.80 -40.52
CA GLY A 25 16.57 -10.73 -41.48
C GLY A 25 17.84 -9.89 -41.69
N SER A 26 18.85 -10.51 -42.33
CA SER A 26 20.16 -9.95 -42.67
C SER A 26 20.12 -8.66 -43.51
N THR A 27 21.04 -7.71 -43.28
CA THR A 27 21.77 -7.00 -44.35
C THR A 27 22.95 -6.19 -43.79
N ASN A 28 24.13 -6.45 -44.36
CA ASN A 28 25.40 -5.75 -44.14
C ASN A 28 25.36 -4.30 -44.63
N HIS A 29 26.04 -3.39 -43.93
CA HIS A 29 26.87 -2.39 -44.60
C HIS A 29 28.07 -2.00 -43.73
N SER A 30 29.25 -2.21 -44.30
CA SER A 30 30.56 -1.83 -43.77
C SER A 30 30.81 -0.34 -44.02
N SER A 31 31.37 0.38 -43.06
CA SER A 31 32.30 1.48 -43.37
C SER A 31 33.28 1.65 -42.23
N GLN A 32 34.47 1.13 -42.49
CA GLN A 32 35.73 1.35 -41.81
C GLN A 32 36.09 2.84 -41.83
N GLY A 33 36.48 3.35 -40.66
CA GLY A 33 37.08 4.65 -40.45
C GLY A 33 37.95 4.55 -39.20
N GLU A 34 39.19 4.11 -39.40
CA GLU A 34 40.25 4.20 -38.40
C GLU A 34 40.59 5.68 -38.17
N ASP A 35 40.54 6.12 -36.91
CA ASP A 35 41.54 7.06 -36.41
C ASP A 35 41.92 6.64 -34.98
N LYS A 36 43.20 6.28 -34.85
CA LYS A 36 43.96 6.03 -33.61
C LYS A 36 44.55 7.42 -33.30
N ILE A 37 44.60 7.98 -32.10
CA ILE A 37 45.37 7.67 -30.88
C ILE A 37 44.84 8.75 -29.88
N GLU A 38 44.48 8.51 -28.62
CA GLU A 38 45.42 8.48 -27.50
C GLU A 38 44.76 8.05 -26.18
N GLU A 39 45.59 7.35 -25.44
CA GLU A 39 45.42 6.68 -24.18
C GLU A 39 45.38 7.71 -23.03
N VAL A 40 44.25 7.81 -22.33
CA VAL A 40 44.24 8.31 -20.94
C VAL A 40 43.61 7.23 -20.08
N ASN A 41 44.48 6.31 -19.69
CA ASN A 41 44.25 5.39 -18.60
C ASN A 41 44.44 6.17 -17.29
N GLN A 42 43.34 6.65 -16.71
CA GLN A 42 43.31 6.98 -15.29
C GLN A 42 41.95 6.58 -14.73
N SER A 43 41.92 5.32 -14.30
CA SER A 43 41.08 4.84 -13.20
C SER A 43 41.12 5.87 -12.07
N ALA A 44 40.04 6.64 -11.97
CA ALA A 44 39.63 7.25 -10.73
C ALA A 44 38.25 6.67 -10.46
N GLU A 45 38.21 5.58 -9.69
CA GLU A 45 37.07 5.23 -8.86
C GLU A 45 36.76 6.43 -7.95
N GLN A 46 36.09 7.43 -8.50
CA GLN A 46 35.34 8.38 -7.70
C GLN A 46 34.16 7.60 -7.15
N SER A 47 34.39 6.96 -6.01
CA SER A 47 33.33 6.56 -5.10
C SER A 47 32.57 7.84 -4.75
N ILE A 48 31.55 8.16 -5.56
CA ILE A 48 30.58 9.19 -5.25
C ILE A 48 29.93 8.71 -3.96
N LYS A 49 30.37 9.25 -2.82
CA LYS A 49 29.67 9.13 -1.54
C LYS A 49 28.38 9.91 -1.69
N VAL A 50 27.39 9.30 -2.34
CA VAL A 50 26.02 9.78 -2.31
C VAL A 50 25.61 9.78 -0.85
N ASP A 51 25.20 10.94 -0.35
CA ASP A 51 24.68 11.04 1.01
C ASP A 51 23.53 10.04 1.15
N LYS A 52 23.65 9.10 2.09
CA LYS A 52 22.64 8.06 2.31
C LYS A 52 21.27 8.66 2.63
N LYS A 53 21.21 9.89 3.16
CA LYS A 53 19.95 10.64 3.33
C LYS A 53 19.27 10.99 2.00
N LEU A 54 20.03 11.15 0.91
CA LEU A 54 19.45 11.41 -0.42
C LEU A 54 18.77 10.19 -1.03
N LEU A 55 19.09 8.98 -0.57
CA LEU A 55 18.58 7.72 -1.14
C LEU A 55 17.52 7.04 -0.30
N ASN A 56 17.30 7.51 0.93
CA ASN A 56 16.37 6.93 1.87
C ASN A 56 15.17 7.85 2.10
N VAL A 57 14.08 7.26 2.57
CA VAL A 57 12.85 7.90 3.02
C VAL A 57 12.62 7.48 4.47
N GLU A 58 12.18 8.42 5.29
CA GLU A 58 11.69 8.15 6.64
C GLU A 58 10.17 8.22 6.62
N VAL A 59 9.52 7.17 7.12
CA VAL A 59 8.06 7.10 7.27
C VAL A 59 7.76 6.89 8.74
N THR A 60 6.88 7.72 9.31
CA THR A 60 6.46 7.61 10.71
C THR A 60 5.04 7.09 10.76
N LEU A 61 4.87 5.90 11.33
CA LEU A 61 3.57 5.34 11.66
C LEU A 61 3.06 5.99 12.97
N PRO A 62 1.97 6.78 12.92
CA PRO A 62 1.43 7.45 14.10
C PRO A 62 1.06 6.45 15.21
N ALA A 63 1.13 6.89 16.47
CA ALA A 63 0.87 6.05 17.63
C ALA A 63 -0.53 5.43 17.63
N MET A 64 -1.52 6.09 17.01
CA MET A 64 -2.88 5.56 16.87
C MET A 64 -2.97 4.25 16.06
N PHE A 65 -1.94 3.92 15.26
CA PHE A 65 -1.87 2.68 14.49
C PHE A 65 -0.97 1.61 15.13
N VAL A 66 -0.36 1.91 16.29
CA VAL A 66 0.60 1.01 16.96
C VAL A 66 -0.12 0.24 18.07
N GLU A 67 -0.33 -1.05 17.86
CA GLU A 67 -0.91 -1.93 18.89
C GLU A 67 0.10 -2.25 20.00
N LYS A 68 -0.10 -1.71 21.21
CA LYS A 68 0.84 -1.95 22.31
C LYS A 68 0.67 -3.36 22.88
N GLY A 69 1.73 -4.17 22.80
CA GLY A 69 1.76 -5.54 23.33
C GLY A 69 3.17 -6.05 23.60
N GLU A 70 3.29 -7.22 24.23
CA GLU A 70 4.59 -7.83 24.60
C GLU A 70 5.49 -8.10 23.38
N GLU A 71 4.88 -8.28 22.20
CA GLU A 71 5.57 -8.58 20.94
C GLU A 71 6.15 -7.34 20.24
N MET A 72 5.86 -6.11 20.71
CA MET A 72 6.38 -4.89 20.07
C MET A 72 7.90 -4.82 20.07
N GLY A 73 8.54 -5.36 21.11
CA GLY A 73 9.99 -5.49 21.17
C GLY A 73 10.57 -6.40 20.07
N GLU A 74 9.78 -7.30 19.48
CA GLU A 74 10.17 -8.13 18.35
C GLU A 74 10.00 -7.39 17.02
N VAL A 75 8.88 -6.68 16.84
CA VAL A 75 8.58 -5.88 15.64
C VAL A 75 9.65 -4.79 15.39
N LEU A 76 10.16 -4.20 16.48
CA LEU A 76 11.20 -3.17 16.43
C LEU A 76 12.61 -3.71 16.15
N LYS A 77 12.82 -5.03 16.21
CA LYS A 77 14.12 -5.62 15.82
C LYS A 77 14.27 -5.49 14.31
N LEU A 78 15.44 -4.98 13.90
CA LEU A 78 15.82 -4.99 12.50
C LEU A 78 16.37 -6.38 12.14
N THR A 79 15.65 -7.10 11.28
CA THR A 79 16.05 -8.43 10.80
C THR A 79 16.95 -8.31 9.57
N ASP A 80 17.51 -9.42 9.10
CA ASP A 80 18.25 -9.44 7.84
C ASP A 80 17.29 -9.35 6.63
N GLU A 81 16.09 -9.94 6.73
CA GLU A 81 15.02 -9.79 5.74
C GLU A 81 14.60 -8.33 5.58
N ASP A 82 14.48 -7.56 6.67
CA ASP A 82 14.20 -6.12 6.61
C ASP A 82 15.24 -5.40 5.74
N LYS A 83 16.53 -5.68 5.97
CA LYS A 83 17.65 -5.04 5.25
C LYS A 83 17.66 -5.43 3.78
N GLU A 84 17.43 -6.70 3.48
CA GLU A 84 17.32 -7.22 2.11
C GLU A 84 16.14 -6.58 1.38
N ASN A 85 15.02 -6.38 2.07
CA ASN A 85 13.84 -5.66 1.58
C ASN A 85 14.00 -4.13 1.59
N GLY A 86 15.18 -3.60 1.90
CA GLY A 86 15.49 -2.18 1.80
C GLY A 86 15.05 -1.33 3.00
N ILE A 87 14.75 -1.93 4.15
CA ILE A 87 14.51 -1.27 5.44
C ILE A 87 15.81 -1.28 6.26
N SER A 88 16.28 -0.11 6.65
CA SER A 88 17.58 0.06 7.32
C SER A 88 17.49 0.46 8.79
N LYS A 89 16.31 0.89 9.24
CA LYS A 89 16.09 1.35 10.61
C LYS A 89 14.62 1.24 11.01
N LYS A 90 14.38 0.90 12.27
CA LYS A 90 13.09 0.97 12.98
C LYS A 90 13.34 1.67 14.32
N VAL A 91 12.58 2.70 14.64
CA VAL A 91 12.75 3.49 15.87
C VAL A 91 11.39 3.77 16.49
N GLU A 92 11.22 3.39 17.75
CA GLU A 92 10.11 3.87 18.56
C GLU A 92 10.40 5.28 19.08
N ASN A 93 9.44 6.18 18.92
CA ASN A 93 9.52 7.57 19.36
C ASN A 93 8.87 7.74 20.74
N ALA A 94 9.15 8.85 21.41
CA ALA A 94 8.66 9.12 22.77
C ALA A 94 7.13 9.25 22.87
N ASP A 95 6.47 9.61 21.77
CA ASP A 95 5.00 9.69 21.66
C ASP A 95 4.34 8.33 21.37
N GLY A 96 5.13 7.27 21.19
CA GLY A 96 4.65 5.93 20.86
C GLY A 96 4.47 5.67 19.36
N SER A 97 4.83 6.61 18.48
CA SER A 97 4.91 6.38 17.04
C SER A 97 6.17 5.57 16.68
N ILE A 98 6.18 4.96 15.48
CA ILE A 98 7.34 4.20 14.98
C ILE A 98 7.82 4.81 13.66
N THR A 99 9.10 5.17 13.58
CA THR A 99 9.74 5.65 12.35
C THR A 99 10.58 4.55 11.68
N PHE A 100 10.30 4.31 10.41
CA PHE A 100 11.03 3.40 9.53
C PHE A 100 11.91 4.20 8.58
N THR A 101 13.17 3.78 8.41
CA THR A 101 14.04 4.32 7.34
C THR A 101 14.22 3.27 6.25
N MET A 102 13.73 3.55 5.05
CA MET A 102 13.77 2.62 3.92
C MET A 102 14.37 3.27 2.66
N SER A 103 14.81 2.45 1.71
CA SER A 103 15.26 2.96 0.41
C SER A 103 14.10 3.60 -0.37
N LYS A 104 14.39 4.61 -1.20
CA LYS A 104 13.39 5.20 -2.11
C LYS A 104 12.76 4.18 -3.06
N ALA A 105 13.50 3.16 -3.46
CA ALA A 105 12.99 2.10 -4.32
C ALA A 105 11.90 1.29 -3.60
N LYS A 106 12.18 0.84 -2.37
CA LYS A 106 11.20 0.10 -1.57
C LYS A 106 9.99 0.95 -1.23
N HIS A 107 10.20 2.21 -0.85
CA HIS A 107 9.10 3.14 -0.57
C HIS A 107 8.14 3.29 -1.76
N LYS A 108 8.69 3.48 -2.97
CA LYS A 108 7.91 3.57 -4.19
C LYS A 108 7.18 2.25 -4.50
N GLU A 109 7.85 1.12 -4.35
CA GLU A 109 7.27 -0.21 -4.53
C GLU A 109 6.05 -0.39 -3.61
N MET A 110 6.19 -0.12 -2.31
CA MET A 110 5.10 -0.23 -1.34
C MET A 110 3.90 0.65 -1.69
N LEU A 111 4.14 1.90 -2.13
CA LEU A 111 3.06 2.78 -2.58
C LEU A 111 2.32 2.23 -3.79
N GLN A 112 3.04 1.62 -4.74
CA GLN A 112 2.43 1.02 -5.94
C GLN A 112 1.65 -0.25 -5.60
N GLU A 113 2.22 -1.12 -4.78
CA GLU A 113 1.54 -2.33 -4.27
C GLU A 113 0.25 -1.95 -3.55
N MET A 114 0.26 -0.88 -2.75
CA MET A 114 -0.94 -0.43 -2.09
C MET A 114 -1.99 0.12 -3.05
N GLN A 115 -1.60 0.90 -4.05
CA GLN A 115 -2.56 1.37 -5.04
C GLN A 115 -3.22 0.21 -5.79
N THR A 116 -2.46 -0.80 -6.19
CA THR A 116 -3.02 -2.00 -6.83
C THR A 116 -3.89 -2.80 -5.87
N GLY A 117 -3.45 -3.01 -4.63
CA GLY A 117 -4.24 -3.75 -3.64
C GLY A 117 -5.56 -3.06 -3.27
N ALA A 118 -5.65 -1.73 -3.33
CA ALA A 118 -6.92 -1.02 -3.17
C ALA A 118 -7.94 -1.38 -4.26
N GLU A 119 -7.48 -1.57 -5.51
CA GLU A 119 -8.34 -2.03 -6.61
C GLU A 119 -8.78 -3.48 -6.40
N ASP A 120 -7.90 -4.34 -5.89
CA ASP A 120 -8.23 -5.73 -5.56
C ASP A 120 -9.31 -5.81 -4.47
N VAL A 121 -9.18 -5.03 -3.39
CA VAL A 121 -10.20 -4.98 -2.32
C VAL A 121 -11.54 -4.46 -2.86
N ILE A 122 -11.54 -3.46 -3.75
CA ILE A 122 -12.78 -3.02 -4.42
C ILE A 122 -13.39 -4.17 -5.22
N ASN A 123 -12.59 -4.90 -5.99
CA ASN A 123 -13.07 -6.01 -6.79
C ASN A 123 -13.64 -7.11 -5.90
N GLU A 124 -13.03 -7.40 -4.75
CA GLU A 124 -13.57 -8.34 -3.77
C GLU A 124 -14.92 -7.87 -3.25
N LEU A 125 -15.04 -6.62 -2.79
CA LEU A 125 -16.31 -6.08 -2.28
C LEU A 125 -17.44 -6.07 -3.33
N LEU A 126 -17.12 -5.83 -4.59
CA LEU A 126 -18.11 -5.81 -5.68
C LEU A 126 -18.55 -7.21 -6.13
N ASN A 127 -17.74 -8.25 -5.91
CA ASN A 127 -18.00 -9.59 -6.40
C ASN A 127 -18.30 -10.62 -5.29
N ASP A 128 -18.17 -10.25 -4.02
CA ASP A 128 -18.53 -11.09 -2.88
C ASP A 128 -20.05 -11.11 -2.71
N GLU A 129 -20.64 -12.31 -2.76
CA GLU A 129 -22.08 -12.54 -2.61
C GLU A 129 -22.63 -12.10 -1.23
N ASN A 130 -21.78 -11.92 -0.23
CA ASN A 130 -22.16 -11.40 1.09
C ASN A 130 -22.42 -9.88 1.06
N PHE A 131 -21.88 -9.15 0.07
CA PHE A 131 -22.05 -7.71 -0.07
C PHE A 131 -22.93 -7.38 -1.28
N THR A 132 -24.24 -7.34 -1.06
CA THR A 132 -25.22 -7.26 -2.16
C THR A 132 -25.60 -5.83 -2.56
N SER A 133 -25.36 -4.86 -1.68
CA SER A 133 -25.77 -3.47 -1.89
C SER A 133 -24.83 -2.71 -2.82
N PHE A 134 -23.54 -3.04 -2.86
CA PHE A 134 -22.55 -2.31 -3.67
C PHE A 134 -22.83 -2.42 -5.17
N LYS A 135 -22.58 -1.31 -5.88
CA LYS A 135 -22.71 -1.22 -7.34
C LYS A 135 -21.43 -0.70 -7.99
N GLU A 136 -20.79 0.28 -7.35
CA GLU A 136 -19.52 0.83 -7.79
C GLU A 136 -18.79 1.44 -6.59
N LEU A 137 -17.48 1.21 -6.52
CA LEU A 137 -16.58 1.87 -5.57
C LEU A 137 -15.45 2.50 -6.36
N THR A 138 -15.12 3.77 -6.08
CA THR A 138 -14.03 4.48 -6.77
C THR A 138 -13.20 5.34 -5.83
N PHE A 139 -11.89 5.33 -6.04
CA PHE A 139 -10.93 6.16 -5.32
C PHE A 139 -10.37 7.29 -6.17
N ASP A 140 -9.93 8.36 -5.50
CA ASP A 140 -8.94 9.24 -6.07
C ASP A 140 -7.52 8.66 -5.94
N LYS A 141 -6.58 9.15 -6.76
CA LYS A 141 -5.20 8.61 -6.83
C LYS A 141 -4.43 8.66 -5.51
N LYS A 142 -4.87 9.50 -4.57
CA LYS A 142 -4.24 9.71 -3.26
C LYS A 142 -4.93 8.95 -2.13
N LEU A 143 -5.98 8.18 -2.45
CA LEU A 143 -6.79 7.44 -1.49
C LEU A 143 -7.29 8.34 -0.34
N ARG A 144 -7.78 9.53 -0.68
CA ARG A 144 -8.40 10.49 0.24
C ARG A 144 -9.90 10.60 0.06
N ASN A 145 -10.41 10.20 -1.10
CA ASN A 145 -11.82 10.26 -1.43
C ASN A 145 -12.25 8.89 -1.96
N LEU A 146 -13.25 8.30 -1.31
CA LEU A 146 -13.94 7.11 -1.79
C LEU A 146 -15.39 7.46 -2.08
N LYS A 147 -15.84 7.13 -3.28
CA LYS A 147 -17.27 7.13 -3.61
C LYS A 147 -17.79 5.72 -3.58
N VAL A 148 -18.91 5.53 -2.88
CA VAL A 148 -19.57 4.24 -2.72
C VAL A 148 -20.98 4.39 -3.29
N SER A 149 -21.17 3.91 -4.51
CA SER A 149 -22.48 3.85 -5.15
C SER A 149 -23.16 2.54 -4.78
N VAL A 150 -24.36 2.61 -4.19
CA VAL A 150 -25.09 1.47 -3.63
C VAL A 150 -26.54 1.45 -4.03
N ASP A 151 -27.17 0.28 -3.95
CA ASP A 151 -28.60 0.19 -3.66
C ASP A 151 -28.82 0.62 -2.20
N ARG A 152 -29.44 1.79 -2.00
CA ARG A 152 -29.54 2.41 -0.68
C ARG A 152 -30.36 1.58 0.30
N GLU A 153 -31.49 1.06 -0.13
CA GLU A 153 -32.37 0.25 0.75
C GLU A 153 -31.66 -1.02 1.20
N ALA A 154 -30.96 -1.70 0.28
CA ALA A 154 -30.16 -2.88 0.63
C ALA A 154 -28.99 -2.53 1.56
N PHE A 155 -28.34 -1.38 1.37
CA PHE A 155 -27.21 -0.95 2.19
C PHE A 155 -27.64 -0.60 3.63
N GLU A 156 -28.68 0.22 3.80
CA GLU A 156 -29.16 0.64 5.13
C GLU A 156 -29.73 -0.52 5.95
N ASN A 157 -30.14 -1.62 5.31
CA ASN A 157 -30.65 -2.82 5.96
C ASN A 157 -29.63 -3.96 6.06
N SER A 158 -28.36 -3.73 5.74
CA SER A 158 -27.30 -4.74 5.78
C SER A 158 -26.12 -4.32 6.66
N PHE A 159 -25.08 -5.16 6.70
CA PHE A 159 -23.80 -4.86 7.32
C PHE A 159 -22.73 -4.49 6.30
N ASP A 160 -23.11 -4.20 5.05
CA ASP A 160 -22.16 -3.97 3.96
C ASP A 160 -21.24 -2.79 4.26
N GLY A 161 -21.70 -1.78 5.01
CA GLY A 161 -20.89 -0.67 5.49
C GLY A 161 -19.59 -1.07 6.21
N PHE A 162 -19.54 -2.25 6.85
CA PHE A 162 -18.31 -2.76 7.45
C PHE A 162 -17.21 -3.10 6.43
N GLY A 163 -17.58 -3.48 5.20
CA GLY A 163 -16.61 -3.69 4.11
C GLY A 163 -15.87 -2.40 3.74
N VAL A 164 -16.56 -1.26 3.82
CA VAL A 164 -15.99 0.08 3.54
C VAL A 164 -14.94 0.48 4.57
N LEU A 165 -15.11 0.09 5.84
CA LEU A 165 -14.12 0.36 6.90
C LEU A 165 -12.74 -0.24 6.59
N GLY A 166 -12.69 -1.44 5.99
CA GLY A 166 -11.42 -2.05 5.57
C GLY A 166 -10.67 -1.18 4.56
N LEU A 167 -11.40 -0.66 3.56
CA LEU A 167 -10.89 0.29 2.58
C LEU A 167 -10.46 1.64 3.20
N VAL A 168 -11.18 2.10 4.22
CA VAL A 168 -10.80 3.30 4.98
C VAL A 168 -9.45 3.10 5.65
N PHE A 169 -9.29 2.05 6.47
CA PHE A 169 -8.02 1.79 7.14
C PHE A 169 -6.87 1.64 6.15
N TYR A 170 -7.09 0.87 5.09
CA TYR A 170 -6.12 0.68 4.02
C TYR A 170 -5.63 2.00 3.42
N SER A 171 -6.55 2.93 3.18
CA SER A 171 -6.26 4.26 2.63
C SER A 171 -5.53 5.16 3.62
N LEU A 172 -5.86 5.10 4.92
CA LEU A 172 -5.12 5.83 5.95
C LEU A 172 -3.67 5.32 6.06
N PHE A 173 -3.44 4.01 5.97
CA PHE A 173 -2.08 3.44 5.92
C PHE A 173 -1.31 3.86 4.67
N TYR A 174 -1.96 3.95 3.51
CA TYR A 174 -1.33 4.49 2.31
C TYR A 174 -0.86 5.94 2.53
N GLN A 175 -1.68 6.76 3.18
CA GLN A 175 -1.35 8.15 3.49
C GLN A 175 -0.17 8.28 4.46
N VAL A 176 -0.07 7.39 5.45
CA VAL A 176 1.13 7.26 6.30
C VAL A 176 2.36 7.02 5.43
N LEU A 177 2.29 6.06 4.50
CA LEU A 177 3.40 5.77 3.60
C LEU A 177 3.69 6.92 2.63
N ASP A 178 2.69 7.67 2.17
CA ASP A 178 2.87 8.90 1.35
C ASP A 178 3.51 10.05 2.15
N GLY A 179 3.80 9.84 3.45
CA GLY A 179 4.52 10.79 4.29
C GLY A 179 3.66 11.91 4.86
N ARG A 180 2.34 11.68 4.97
CA ARG A 180 1.40 12.62 5.60
C ARG A 180 1.64 12.72 7.10
N THR A 181 1.42 13.90 7.67
CA THR A 181 1.37 14.05 9.13
C THR A 181 0.05 13.51 9.69
N GLU A 182 -0.02 13.30 11.00
CA GLU A 182 -1.22 12.80 11.66
C GLU A 182 -2.47 13.66 11.37
N GLU A 183 -2.30 14.98 11.31
CA GLU A 183 -3.38 15.93 11.02
C GLU A 183 -3.80 15.94 9.54
N GLU A 184 -2.94 15.44 8.64
CA GLU A 184 -3.23 15.37 7.21
C GLU A 184 -3.84 14.03 6.78
N ILE A 185 -3.72 12.99 7.61
CA ILE A 185 -4.26 11.65 7.37
C ILE A 185 -5.77 11.69 7.56
N GLN A 186 -6.50 11.61 6.46
CA GLN A 186 -7.95 11.63 6.48
C GLN A 186 -8.54 10.98 5.23
N MET A 187 -9.78 10.50 5.33
CA MET A 187 -10.51 9.97 4.20
C MET A 187 -11.97 10.39 4.23
N ASP A 188 -12.43 10.98 3.13
CA ASP A 188 -13.83 11.30 2.89
C ASP A 188 -14.48 10.14 2.13
N VAL A 189 -15.55 9.60 2.69
CA VAL A 189 -16.38 8.56 2.09
C VAL A 189 -17.73 9.17 1.73
N THR A 190 -18.08 9.19 0.45
CA THR A 190 -19.36 9.71 -0.04
C THR A 190 -20.23 8.55 -0.51
N TYR A 191 -21.42 8.43 0.07
CA TYR A 191 -22.39 7.40 -0.30
C TYR A 191 -23.44 7.95 -1.27
N ILE A 192 -23.65 7.23 -2.37
CA ILE A 192 -24.49 7.65 -3.49
C ILE A 192 -25.54 6.58 -3.74
N ASP A 193 -26.81 6.98 -3.80
CA ASP A 193 -27.89 6.08 -4.20
C ASP A 193 -27.87 5.92 -5.73
N VAL A 194 -27.72 4.67 -6.19
CA VAL A 194 -27.64 4.35 -7.61
C VAL A 194 -28.91 4.70 -8.38
N LEU A 195 -30.07 4.74 -7.72
CA LEU A 195 -31.37 4.94 -8.38
C LEU A 195 -31.56 6.37 -8.86
N ASN A 196 -31.17 7.36 -8.06
CA ASN A 196 -31.37 8.78 -8.33
C ASN A 196 -30.07 9.58 -8.42
N GLN A 197 -28.92 8.95 -8.17
CA GLN A 197 -27.58 9.56 -8.16
C GLN A 197 -27.42 10.65 -7.08
N GLU A 198 -28.26 10.63 -6.04
CA GLU A 198 -28.18 11.57 -4.93
C GLU A 198 -27.16 11.10 -3.89
N VAL A 199 -26.37 12.04 -3.39
CA VAL A 199 -25.56 11.83 -2.19
C VAL A 199 -26.50 11.80 -1.00
N PHE A 200 -26.52 10.69 -0.27
CA PHE A 200 -27.36 10.56 0.92
C PHE A 200 -26.57 10.61 2.23
N ASP A 201 -25.26 10.36 2.18
CA ASP A 201 -24.40 10.45 3.35
C ASP A 201 -22.94 10.76 2.98
N THR A 202 -22.20 11.33 3.93
CA THR A 202 -20.75 11.55 3.83
C THR A 202 -20.12 11.41 5.20
N ALA A 203 -19.10 10.56 5.29
CA ALA A 203 -18.31 10.35 6.49
C ALA A 203 -16.85 10.76 6.28
N ARG A 204 -16.25 11.37 7.28
CA ARG A 204 -14.84 11.75 7.35
C ARG A 204 -14.12 10.95 8.43
N PHE A 205 -13.13 10.18 8.02
CA PHE A 205 -12.31 9.37 8.92
C PHE A 205 -10.94 10.01 9.15
N PRO A 206 -10.35 9.90 10.35
CA PRO A 206 -10.88 9.19 11.53
C PRO A 206 -11.87 10.00 12.39
N ASP A 207 -12.19 11.24 12.03
CA ASP A 207 -12.94 12.19 12.86
C ASP A 207 -14.33 11.68 13.28
N ASP A 208 -15.10 11.11 12.36
CA ASP A 208 -16.47 10.69 12.63
C ASP A 208 -16.56 9.44 13.52
N ILE A 209 -15.52 8.59 13.54
CA ILE A 209 -15.43 7.48 14.52
C ILE A 209 -15.16 8.04 15.92
N LYS A 210 -14.23 9.00 16.03
CA LYS A 210 -13.87 9.61 17.32
C LYS A 210 -15.07 10.31 17.96
N ASN A 211 -15.92 10.93 17.15
CA ASN A 211 -17.12 11.59 17.63
C ASN A 211 -18.18 10.59 18.14
N SER A 212 -18.38 9.45 17.44
CA SER A 212 -19.32 8.43 17.91
C SER A 212 -18.89 7.79 19.24
N ASP A 213 -17.59 7.62 19.47
CA ASP A 213 -17.07 7.06 20.72
C ASP A 213 -17.29 8.01 21.91
N ASN A 214 -17.18 9.33 21.70
CA ASN A 214 -17.44 10.32 22.74
C ASN A 214 -18.92 10.44 23.11
N GLU A 215 -19.83 10.36 22.13
CA GLU A 215 -21.28 10.42 22.38
C GLU A 215 -21.77 9.22 23.20
N MET A 216 -21.23 8.01 22.96
CA MET A 216 -21.58 6.82 23.75
C MET A 216 -21.03 6.83 25.19
N VAL A 217 -20.03 7.66 25.48
CA VAL A 217 -19.51 7.86 26.85
C VAL A 217 -20.36 8.88 27.61
N GLU A 218 -20.94 9.87 26.94
CA GLU A 218 -21.81 10.87 27.57
C GLU A 218 -23.23 10.34 27.85
N GLU A 219 -23.78 9.45 27.01
CA GLU A 219 -25.11 8.85 27.27
C GLU A 219 -25.13 7.81 28.40
N ASN A 220 -23.96 7.35 28.87
CA ASN A 220 -23.83 6.36 29.95
C ASN A 220 -23.40 6.97 31.30
N GLN A 221 -23.51 8.30 31.47
CA GLN A 221 -23.30 9.02 32.74
C GLN A 221 -24.59 9.67 33.24
#